data_AF-A0A1F3STX0-F1
#
_entry.id   AF-A0A1F3STX0-F1
#
_cell.length_a   1.000
_cell.length_b   1.000
_cell.length_c   1.000
_cell.angle_alpha   90.00
_cell.angle_beta   90.00
_cell.angle_gamma   90.00
#
_symmetry.space_group_name_H-M   'P 1'
#
loop_
_entity.id
_entity.type
_entity.pdbx_description
1 polymer ?
#
loop_
_entity_poly.entity_id
_entity_poly.type
_entity_poly.pdbx_seq_one_letter_code
_entity_poly.pdbx_strand_id
1 'polypeptide(L)'
;MKFWNALLESLHSAAIDELTEKFPEPKPELGLPKRASGFDAPLGCTSNLIVRTSGVEAGHALSGWVMLACDADFARAITLESLWGELQNRAQREFLRRGIVPKFSGPSVAPVRIADTNGLALPSRVIWMPFRLAPGQLQLGVGV
;
A
#
# COMPACT_ATOMS: atom_id res chain seq x y z
N MET A 1 -7.99 4.97 -16.36
CA MET A 1 -7.85 5.33 -14.92
C MET A 1 -8.75 4.51 -14.00
N LYS A 2 -9.65 3.63 -14.48
CA LYS A 2 -10.54 2.83 -13.65
C LYS A 2 -9.76 1.76 -12.86
N PHE A 3 -8.73 1.14 -13.45
CA PHE A 3 -7.92 0.11 -12.78
C PHE A 3 -7.26 0.62 -11.50
N TRP A 4 -6.45 1.68 -11.58
CA TRP A 4 -5.71 2.19 -10.42
C TRP A 4 -6.61 2.76 -9.33
N ASN A 5 -7.71 3.43 -9.70
CA ASN A 5 -8.69 3.90 -8.73
C ASN A 5 -9.36 2.72 -8.01
N ALA A 6 -9.81 1.71 -8.75
CA ALA A 6 -10.44 0.56 -8.14
C ALA A 6 -9.47 -0.30 -7.34
N LEU A 7 -8.20 -0.36 -7.75
CA LEU A 7 -7.11 -0.97 -6.98
C LEU A 7 -6.95 -0.26 -5.63
N LEU A 8 -6.80 1.07 -5.68
CA LEU A 8 -6.63 1.92 -4.51
C LEU A 8 -7.82 1.78 -3.55
N GLU A 9 -9.05 1.89 -4.06
CA GLU A 9 -10.27 1.76 -3.28
C GLU A 9 -10.39 0.39 -2.58
N SER A 10 -10.07 -0.69 -3.30
CA SER A 10 -10.16 -2.04 -2.73
C SER A 10 -9.11 -2.28 -1.66
N LEU A 11 -7.86 -1.84 -1.89
CA LEU A 11 -6.78 -1.95 -0.90
C LEU A 11 -7.03 -1.04 0.31
N HIS A 12 -7.56 0.15 0.09
CA HIS A 12 -7.92 1.08 1.16
C HIS A 12 -9.04 0.51 2.05
N SER A 13 -10.10 -0.02 1.44
CA SER A 13 -11.17 -0.69 2.19
C SER A 13 -10.65 -1.89 2.97
N ALA A 14 -9.82 -2.73 2.33
CA ALA A 14 -9.18 -3.86 3.00
C ALA A 14 -8.30 -3.41 4.18
N ALA A 15 -7.59 -2.29 4.04
CA ALA A 15 -6.76 -1.73 5.11
C ALA A 15 -7.60 -1.23 6.28
N ILE A 16 -8.71 -0.55 6.04
CA ILE A 16 -9.63 -0.15 7.11
C ILE A 16 -10.09 -1.38 7.89
N ASP A 17 -10.58 -2.40 7.20
CA ASP A 17 -11.14 -3.60 7.84
C ASP A 17 -10.07 -4.33 8.65
N GLU A 18 -8.90 -4.61 8.06
CA GLU A 18 -7.79 -5.30 8.73
C GLU A 18 -7.26 -4.53 9.94
N LEU A 19 -7.06 -3.21 9.80
CA LEU A 19 -6.54 -2.40 10.89
C LEU A 19 -7.57 -2.24 12.01
N THR A 20 -8.86 -2.15 11.69
CA THR A 20 -9.92 -2.08 12.71
C THR A 20 -10.05 -3.40 13.47
N GLU A 21 -9.89 -4.54 12.80
CA GLU A 21 -9.91 -5.84 13.47
C GLU A 21 -8.68 -6.06 14.36
N LYS A 22 -7.49 -5.66 13.92
CA LYS A 22 -6.24 -5.84 14.68
C LYS A 22 -6.06 -4.79 15.80
N PHE A 23 -6.52 -3.57 15.57
CA PHE A 23 -6.39 -2.43 16.47
C PHE A 23 -7.77 -1.79 16.70
N PRO A 24 -8.65 -2.45 17.47
CA PRO A 24 -10.05 -2.01 17.60
C PRO A 24 -10.20 -0.71 18.38
N GLU A 25 -9.34 -0.45 19.37
CA GLU A 25 -9.38 0.77 20.19
C GLU A 25 -7.97 1.31 20.48
N PRO A 26 -7.72 2.62 20.31
CA PRO A 26 -8.59 3.57 19.62
C PRO A 26 -8.74 3.19 18.14
N LYS A 27 -9.92 3.46 17.58
CA LYS A 27 -10.20 3.20 16.17
C LYS A 27 -9.18 3.88 15.26
N PRO A 28 -8.79 3.25 14.13
CA PRO A 28 -7.90 3.87 13.16
C PRO A 28 -8.46 5.21 12.65
N GLU A 29 -7.66 6.27 12.75
CA GLU A 29 -7.97 7.56 12.15
C GLU A 29 -7.44 7.63 10.72
N LEU A 30 -8.32 7.99 9.79
CA LEU A 30 -7.96 8.20 8.39
C LEU A 30 -7.52 9.65 8.19
N GLY A 31 -6.30 9.84 7.70
CA GLY A 31 -5.84 11.16 7.29
C GLY A 31 -6.12 11.46 5.82
N LEU A 32 -5.88 12.71 5.42
CA LEU A 32 -6.08 13.14 4.04
C LEU A 32 -5.04 12.52 3.09
N PRO A 33 -5.45 12.10 1.87
CA PRO A 33 -4.51 11.61 0.87
C PRO A 33 -3.43 12.65 0.54
N LYS A 34 -2.18 12.21 0.48
CA LYS A 34 -1.02 13.06 0.18
C LYS A 34 -0.42 12.66 -1.16
N ARG A 35 -0.23 13.63 -2.04
CA ARG A 35 0.46 13.42 -3.32
C ARG A 35 1.95 13.70 -3.14
N ALA A 36 2.78 12.75 -3.55
CA ALA A 36 4.23 12.89 -3.57
C ALA A 36 4.75 12.81 -5.01
N SER A 37 5.74 13.64 -5.30
CA SER A 37 6.56 13.51 -6.50
C SER A 37 7.65 12.50 -6.20
N GLY A 38 7.59 11.33 -6.85
CA GLY A 38 8.51 10.23 -6.59
C GLY A 38 8.07 9.30 -5.45
N PHE A 39 8.99 8.41 -5.09
CA PHE A 39 8.77 7.32 -4.15
C PHE A 39 9.02 7.69 -2.68
N ASP A 40 9.48 8.90 -2.38
CA ASP A 40 9.93 9.27 -1.04
C ASP A 40 8.94 8.85 0.04
N ALA A 41 9.44 8.01 0.96
CA ALA A 41 8.62 7.50 2.03
C ALA A 41 8.16 8.68 2.89
N PRO A 42 6.91 8.65 3.38
CA PRO A 42 6.40 9.70 4.23
C PRO A 42 7.26 9.93 5.49
N LEU A 43 7.37 11.19 5.92
CA LEU A 43 8.13 11.56 7.11
C LEU A 43 7.73 10.73 8.33
N GLY A 44 8.73 10.24 9.06
CA GLY A 44 8.54 9.45 10.28
C GLY A 44 8.35 7.95 10.06
N CYS A 45 8.22 7.49 8.81
CA CYS A 45 8.27 6.06 8.51
C CYS A 45 9.73 5.56 8.61
N THR A 46 9.90 4.36 9.15
CA THR A 46 11.21 3.68 9.30
C THR A 46 11.29 2.37 8.52
N SER A 47 10.13 1.80 8.16
CA SER A 47 10.02 0.54 7.42
C SER A 47 9.09 0.70 6.22
N ASN A 48 9.47 0.10 5.08
CA ASN A 48 8.68 0.12 3.86
C ASN A 48 8.58 -1.26 3.23
N LEU A 49 7.47 -1.50 2.54
CA LEU A 49 7.24 -2.64 1.67
C LEU A 49 6.76 -2.13 0.32
N ILE A 50 7.30 -2.71 -0.75
CA ILE A 50 7.02 -2.30 -2.13
C ILE A 50 6.63 -3.54 -2.94
N VAL A 51 5.54 -3.42 -3.69
CA VAL A 51 4.98 -4.48 -4.52
C VAL A 51 4.76 -3.94 -5.92
N ARG A 52 5.43 -4.54 -6.90
CA ARG A 52 5.15 -4.24 -8.30
C ARG A 52 3.78 -4.83 -8.63
N THR A 53 2.91 -3.98 -9.15
CA THR A 53 1.55 -4.35 -9.50
C THR A 53 1.31 -4.11 -10.98
N SER A 54 0.68 -5.07 -11.64
CA SER A 54 0.23 -4.91 -13.03
C SER A 54 -1.21 -5.34 -13.20
N GLY A 55 -1.82 -4.89 -14.28
CA GLY A 55 -3.21 -5.20 -14.63
C GLY A 55 -3.49 -4.91 -16.09
N VAL A 56 -4.74 -5.08 -16.48
CA VAL A 56 -5.19 -4.79 -17.85
C VAL A 56 -6.41 -3.88 -17.78
N GLU A 57 -6.39 -2.80 -18.56
CA GLU A 57 -7.53 -1.90 -18.75
C GLU A 57 -7.76 -1.70 -20.25
N ALA A 58 -8.98 -2.01 -20.73
CA ALA A 58 -9.35 -1.85 -22.15
C ALA A 58 -8.35 -2.49 -23.14
N GLY A 59 -7.77 -3.66 -22.78
CA GLY A 59 -6.79 -4.36 -23.61
C GLY A 59 -5.35 -3.87 -23.47
N HIS A 60 -5.09 -2.83 -22.68
CA HIS A 60 -3.74 -2.30 -22.44
C HIS A 60 -3.16 -2.81 -21.12
N ALA A 61 -1.91 -3.28 -21.17
CA ALA A 61 -1.16 -3.64 -19.98
C ALA A 61 -0.78 -2.36 -19.20
N LEU A 62 -1.07 -2.37 -17.90
CA LEU A 62 -0.71 -1.33 -16.96
C LEU A 62 0.28 -1.90 -15.94
N SER A 63 1.26 -1.08 -15.54
CA SER A 63 2.21 -1.43 -14.47
C SER A 63 2.43 -0.23 -13.56
N GLY A 64 2.65 -0.52 -12.28
CA GLY A 64 2.89 0.46 -11.25
C GLY A 64 3.24 -0.24 -9.95
N TRP A 65 2.99 0.45 -8.84
CA TRP A 65 3.51 0.11 -7.54
C TRP A 65 2.45 0.28 -6.46
N VAL A 66 2.41 -0.69 -5.54
CA VAL A 66 1.71 -0.60 -4.27
C VAL A 66 2.77 -0.56 -3.17
N MET A 67 2.56 0.28 -2.17
CA MET A 67 3.54 0.57 -1.15
C MET A 67 2.88 0.58 0.22
N LEU A 68 3.59 0.08 1.22
CA LEU A 68 3.26 0.28 2.63
C LEU A 68 4.46 0.94 3.30
N ALA A 69 4.20 1.92 4.14
CA ALA A 69 5.23 2.58 4.94
C ALA A 69 4.72 2.74 6.37
N CYS A 70 5.54 2.44 7.37
CA CYS A 70 5.14 2.57 8.78
C CYS A 70 6.27 3.10 9.66
N ASP A 71 5.90 3.66 10.81
CA ASP A 71 6.86 4.04 11.85
C ASP A 71 7.34 2.83 12.66
N ALA A 72 8.30 3.09 13.55
CA ALA A 72 8.91 2.05 14.37
C ALA A 72 7.94 1.40 15.35
N ASP A 73 6.94 2.14 15.84
CA ASP A 73 5.98 1.63 16.83
C ASP A 73 4.98 0.68 16.17
N PHE A 74 4.48 1.02 14.98
CA PHE A 74 3.66 0.11 14.19
C PHE A 74 4.46 -1.12 13.73
N ALA A 75 5.71 -0.94 13.30
CA ALA A 75 6.57 -2.04 12.86
C ALA A 75 6.86 -3.07 13.97
N ARG A 76 6.82 -2.67 15.25
CA ARG A 76 6.90 -3.59 16.40
C ARG A 76 5.63 -4.42 16.61
N ALA A 77 4.49 -3.90 16.20
CA ALA A 77 3.20 -4.55 16.38
C ALA A 77 2.91 -5.56 15.26
N ILE A 78 3.23 -5.23 14.02
CA ILE A 78 2.96 -6.07 12.85
C ILE A 78 3.98 -5.82 11.74
N THR A 79 4.42 -6.89 11.08
CA THR A 79 5.28 -6.79 9.91
C THR A 79 4.48 -6.38 8.68
N LEU A 80 5.07 -5.57 7.80
CA LEU A 80 4.40 -5.12 6.59
C LEU A 80 4.08 -6.28 5.64
N GLU A 81 4.91 -7.33 5.61
CA GLU A 81 4.69 -8.53 4.82
C GLU A 81 3.44 -9.30 5.26
N SER A 82 3.29 -9.47 6.58
CA SER A 82 2.11 -10.14 7.14
C SER A 82 0.85 -9.34 6.85
N LEU A 83 0.91 -8.02 7.08
CA LEU A 83 -0.20 -7.13 6.76
C LEU A 83 -0.54 -7.18 5.27
N TRP A 84 0.46 -7.11 4.38
CA TRP A 84 0.27 -7.16 2.93
C TRP A 84 -0.47 -8.43 2.49
N GLY A 85 -0.12 -9.59 3.04
CA GLY A 85 -0.79 -10.85 2.73
C GLY A 85 -2.30 -10.78 3.03
N GLU A 86 -2.68 -10.24 4.18
CA GLU A 86 -4.08 -10.08 4.56
C GLU A 86 -4.81 -9.03 3.70
N LEU A 87 -4.17 -7.89 3.45
CA LEU A 87 -4.72 -6.85 2.57
C LEU A 87 -4.99 -7.38 1.17
N GLN A 88 -4.04 -8.13 0.61
CA GLN A 88 -4.16 -8.74 -0.71
C GLN A 88 -5.34 -9.74 -0.72
N ASN A 89 -5.43 -10.61 0.29
CA ASN A 89 -6.51 -11.60 0.39
C ASN A 89 -7.89 -10.93 0.48
N ARG A 90 -8.02 -9.86 1.28
CA ARG A 90 -9.28 -9.12 1.38
C ARG A 90 -9.62 -8.37 0.11
N ALA A 91 -8.66 -7.62 -0.44
CA ALA A 91 -8.86 -6.84 -1.65
C ALA A 91 -9.20 -7.73 -2.85
N GLN A 92 -8.71 -8.99 -2.88
CA GLN A 92 -9.02 -9.95 -3.93
C GLN A 92 -10.51 -10.24 -4.06
N ARG A 93 -11.27 -10.24 -2.95
CA ARG A 93 -12.74 -10.39 -2.99
C ARG A 93 -13.40 -9.24 -3.73
N GLU A 94 -12.95 -8.01 -3.47
CA GLU A 94 -13.47 -6.82 -4.13
C GLU A 94 -13.01 -6.72 -5.60
N PHE A 95 -11.79 -7.16 -5.91
CA PHE A 95 -11.31 -7.26 -7.29
C PHE A 95 -12.17 -8.18 -8.12
N LEU A 96 -12.48 -9.38 -7.60
CA LEU A 96 -13.35 -10.33 -8.28
C LEU A 96 -14.75 -9.73 -8.53
N ARG A 97 -15.32 -9.04 -7.53
CA ARG A 97 -16.63 -8.35 -7.67
C ARG A 97 -16.62 -7.29 -8.77
N ARG A 98 -15.48 -6.61 -8.97
CA ARG A 98 -15.30 -5.55 -9.96
C ARG A 98 -14.76 -6.04 -11.30
N GLY A 99 -14.49 -7.34 -11.47
CA GLY A 99 -13.88 -7.90 -12.67
C GLY A 99 -12.42 -7.44 -12.89
N ILE A 100 -11.70 -7.13 -11.81
CA ILE A 100 -10.30 -6.69 -11.84
C ILE A 100 -9.41 -7.90 -11.60
N VAL A 101 -8.38 -8.07 -12.44
CA VAL A 101 -7.39 -9.14 -12.30
C VAL A 101 -6.00 -8.53 -12.14
N PRO A 102 -5.63 -8.06 -10.93
CA PRO A 102 -4.30 -7.54 -10.69
C PRO A 102 -3.31 -8.68 -10.54
N LYS A 103 -2.07 -8.44 -10.98
CA LYS A 103 -0.92 -9.31 -10.73
C LYS A 103 0.06 -8.57 -9.83
N PHE A 104 0.34 -9.16 -8.68
CA PHE A 104 1.31 -8.66 -7.71
C PHE A 104 2.61 -9.46 -7.84
N SER A 105 3.76 -8.79 -7.85
CA SER A 105 5.04 -9.46 -7.65
C SER A 105 5.19 -9.91 -6.19
N GLY A 106 6.25 -10.67 -5.90
CA GLY A 106 6.67 -10.85 -4.51
C GLY A 106 6.94 -9.50 -3.84
N PRO A 107 6.60 -9.33 -2.56
CA PRO A 107 6.93 -8.11 -1.83
C PRO A 107 8.44 -7.98 -1.66
N SER A 108 8.95 -6.76 -1.80
CA SER A 108 10.32 -6.41 -1.43
C SER A 108 10.27 -5.49 -0.21
N VAL A 109 10.96 -5.91 0.85
CA VAL A 109 11.03 -5.16 2.11
C VAL A 109 12.42 -4.56 2.25
N ALA A 110 12.47 -3.26 2.49
CA ALA A 110 13.70 -2.51 2.62
C ALA A 110 13.52 -1.37 3.64
N PRO A 111 14.57 -1.02 4.41
CA PRO A 111 14.58 0.22 5.18
C PRO A 111 14.39 1.43 4.25
N VAL A 112 13.80 2.51 4.77
CA VAL A 112 13.29 3.68 4.02
C VAL A 112 14.29 4.35 3.06
N ARG A 113 15.59 4.16 3.28
CA ARG A 113 16.63 4.70 2.40
C ARG A 113 16.88 3.75 1.24
N ILE A 114 16.12 3.94 0.17
CA ILE A 114 16.38 3.29 -1.11
C ILE A 114 17.59 3.97 -1.77
N ALA A 115 18.78 3.49 -1.46
CA ALA A 115 19.92 3.58 -2.37
C ALA A 115 20.00 2.33 -3.28
N ASP A 116 19.37 1.22 -2.87
CA ASP A 116 19.56 -0.11 -3.47
C ASP A 116 18.29 -0.68 -4.12
N THR A 117 17.46 0.14 -4.76
CA THR A 117 16.57 -0.40 -5.79
C THR A 117 17.42 -0.74 -7.01
N ASN A 118 18.01 -1.93 -7.01
CA ASN A 118 18.77 -2.56 -8.09
C ASN A 118 18.06 -2.42 -9.47
N GLY A 119 18.12 -1.25 -10.09
CA GLY A 119 17.49 -0.95 -11.39
C GLY A 119 15.96 -0.93 -11.43
N LEU A 120 15.24 -0.84 -10.29
CA LEU A 120 13.77 -0.74 -10.33
C LEU A 120 13.35 0.70 -10.66
N ALA A 121 12.63 0.88 -11.76
CA ALA A 121 12.01 2.15 -12.12
C ALA A 121 10.89 2.50 -11.12
N LEU A 122 11.23 3.31 -10.13
CA LEU A 122 10.31 3.80 -9.11
C LEU A 122 9.25 4.74 -9.70
N PRO A 123 8.05 4.80 -9.09
CA PRO A 123 6.95 5.61 -9.60
C PRO A 123 7.32 7.10 -9.60
N SER A 124 6.90 7.81 -10.65
CA SER A 124 7.09 9.25 -10.76
C SER A 124 6.16 10.04 -9.83
N ARG A 125 5.02 9.42 -9.47
CA ARG A 125 4.00 10.00 -8.61
C ARG A 125 3.41 8.92 -7.71
N VAL A 126 3.21 9.26 -6.44
CA VAL A 126 2.57 8.39 -5.46
C VAL A 126 1.44 9.14 -4.77
N ILE A 127 0.33 8.44 -4.54
CA ILE A 127 -0.73 8.87 -3.64
C ILE A 127 -0.64 8.03 -2.38
N TRP A 128 -0.32 8.68 -1.26
CA TRP A 128 -0.26 8.09 0.06
C TRP A 128 -1.57 8.31 0.81
N MET A 129 -2.11 7.25 1.39
CA MET A 129 -3.29 7.25 2.26
C MET A 129 -2.82 6.95 3.69
N PRO A 130 -2.80 7.96 4.58
CA PRO A 130 -2.29 7.79 5.94
C PRO A 130 -3.38 7.24 6.89
N PHE A 131 -2.95 6.31 7.73
CA PHE A 131 -3.69 5.72 8.84
C PHE A 131 -2.92 6.03 10.12
N ARG A 132 -3.58 6.62 11.11
CA ARG A 132 -3.06 6.74 12.48
C ARG A 132 -3.80 5.76 13.37
N LEU A 133 -3.06 5.06 14.21
CA LEU A 133 -3.56 4.04 15.09
C LEU A 133 -2.71 4.02 16.37
N ALA A 134 -3.20 3.44 17.45
CA ALA A 134 -2.29 3.02 18.52
C ALA A 134 -1.79 1.62 18.13
N PRO A 135 -0.48 1.38 17.97
CA PRO A 135 0.62 2.15 18.57
C PRO A 135 1.35 3.15 17.66
N GLY A 136 1.04 3.25 16.37
CA GLY A 136 1.79 4.11 15.45
C GLY A 136 1.04 4.47 14.16
N GLN A 137 1.78 4.77 13.10
CA GLN A 137 1.20 5.13 11.80
C GLN A 137 1.56 4.15 10.69
N LEU A 138 0.60 3.94 9.79
CA LEU A 138 0.77 3.23 8.53
C LEU A 138 0.36 4.14 7.37
N GLN A 139 1.02 4.03 6.23
CA GLN A 139 0.63 4.71 5.00
C GLN A 139 0.57 3.71 3.86
N LEU A 140 -0.56 3.69 3.15
CA LEU A 140 -0.77 2.89 1.94
C LEU A 140 -0.56 3.79 0.71
N GLY A 141 0.41 3.45 -0.12
CA GLY A 141 0.77 4.17 -1.33
C GLY A 141 0.37 3.41 -2.59
N VAL A 142 -0.09 4.13 -3.61
CA VAL A 142 -0.17 3.62 -5.00
C VAL A 142 0.52 4.61 -5.92
N GLY A 143 1.39 4.11 -6.79
CA GLY A 143 2.19 4.93 -7.70
C GLY A 143 2.30 4.34 -9.10
N VAL A 144 2.43 5.24 -10.08
CA VAL A 144 2.60 4.93 -11.51
C VAL A 144 3.74 5.71 -12.14
#